data_AF-A0A961Z3E1-F1
#
_entry.id   AF-A0A961Z3E1-F1
#
_cell.length_a   1.000
_cell.length_b   1.000
_cell.length_c   1.000
_cell.angle_alpha   90.00
_cell.angle_beta   90.00
_cell.angle_gamma   90.00
#
_symmetry.space_group_name_H-M   'P 1'
#
loop_
_entity.id
_entity.type
_entity.pdbx_description
1 polymer ?
#
loop_
_entity_poly.entity_id
_entity_poly.type
_entity_poly.pdbx_seq_one_letter_code
_entity_poly.pdbx_strand_id
1 'polypeptide(L)'
;MTDVATMAHVVNEAFEAREGVTTATRGEIRDAVEAALDLLDKGKVRVAERAGDGSWVVNQWLKKAVLLSFRLNPMGIIKGGPGDAVWWDKVPSKFDSWRALDFDKAGFRAVPGAIVRHSAHIAPGVVLMPSFVNLGA
;
A
#
# COMPACT_ATOMS: atom_id res chain seq x y z
N MET A 1 18.67 5.29 -3.81
CA MET A 1 17.30 5.73 -3.49
C MET A 1 16.86 6.62 -4.61
N THR A 2 15.95 6.14 -5.45
CA THR A 2 15.30 6.94 -6.49
C THR A 2 14.45 7.99 -5.80
N ASP A 3 14.59 9.26 -6.14
CA ASP A 3 13.79 10.32 -5.53
C ASP A 3 12.30 10.19 -5.95
N VAL A 4 11.42 10.88 -5.21
CA VAL A 4 9.96 10.79 -5.42
C VAL A 4 9.55 11.25 -6.82
N ALA A 5 10.26 12.20 -7.42
CA ALA A 5 9.93 12.71 -8.75
C ALA A 5 10.24 11.68 -9.83
N THR A 6 11.42 11.04 -9.78
CA THR A 6 11.77 9.95 -10.70
C THR A 6 10.81 8.77 -10.56
N MET A 7 10.46 8.38 -9.34
CA MET A 7 9.48 7.31 -9.11
C MET A 7 8.09 7.66 -9.66
N ALA A 8 7.63 8.89 -9.46
CA ALA A 8 6.36 9.35 -10.03
C ALA A 8 6.36 9.32 -11.56
N HIS A 9 7.50 9.66 -12.19
CA HIS A 9 7.67 9.55 -13.64
C HIS A 9 7.52 8.10 -14.13
N VAL A 10 8.29 7.17 -13.54
CA VAL A 10 8.22 5.74 -13.88
C VAL A 10 6.80 5.19 -13.72
N VAL A 11 6.14 5.50 -12.60
CA VAL A 11 4.76 5.06 -12.35
C VAL A 11 3.79 5.63 -13.39
N ASN A 12 3.96 6.88 -13.81
CA ASN A 12 3.12 7.47 -14.85
C ASN A 12 3.32 6.77 -16.19
N GLU A 13 4.56 6.60 -16.64
CA GLU A 13 4.87 5.91 -17.91
C GLU A 13 4.36 4.47 -17.91
N ALA A 14 4.62 3.73 -16.82
CA ALA A 14 4.13 2.36 -16.65
C ALA A 14 2.59 2.29 -16.66
N PHE A 15 1.91 3.32 -16.14
CA PHE A 15 0.45 3.37 -16.16
C PHE A 15 -0.12 3.65 -17.55
N GLU A 16 0.55 4.47 -18.37
CA GLU A 16 0.16 4.65 -19.77
C GLU A 16 0.34 3.34 -20.56
N ALA A 17 1.45 2.61 -20.31
CA ALA A 17 1.73 1.29 -20.90
C ALA A 17 1.16 0.09 -20.10
N ARG A 18 0.16 0.29 -19.25
CA ARG A 18 -0.32 -0.71 -18.25
C ARG A 18 -0.82 -2.03 -18.83
N GLU A 19 -1.17 -2.06 -20.11
CA GLU A 19 -1.60 -3.29 -20.79
C GLU A 19 -0.49 -4.33 -20.85
N GLY A 20 0.78 -3.89 -20.94
CA GLY A 20 1.95 -4.77 -20.87
C GLY A 20 2.42 -5.09 -19.45
N VAL A 21 1.84 -4.45 -18.42
CA VAL A 21 2.19 -4.71 -17.02
C VAL A 21 1.42 -5.93 -16.52
N THR A 22 2.17 -6.96 -16.12
CA THR A 22 1.64 -8.26 -15.70
C THR A 22 2.34 -8.74 -14.43
N THR A 23 1.94 -9.90 -13.93
CA THR A 23 2.57 -10.55 -12.78
C THR A 23 4.02 -10.98 -13.05
N ALA A 24 4.42 -11.10 -14.33
CA ALA A 24 5.79 -11.40 -14.74
C ALA A 24 6.69 -10.15 -14.80
N THR A 25 6.12 -8.94 -14.77
CA THR A 25 6.90 -7.69 -14.82
C THR A 25 7.85 -7.60 -13.61
N ARG A 26 9.11 -7.22 -13.88
CA ARG A 26 10.22 -7.06 -12.93
C ARG A 26 10.98 -5.77 -13.25
N GLY A 27 12.01 -5.47 -12.46
CA GLY A 27 12.86 -4.29 -12.65
C GLY A 27 12.15 -3.01 -12.26
N GLU A 28 12.54 -1.90 -12.90
CA GLU A 28 12.23 -0.54 -12.47
C GLU A 28 10.74 -0.27 -12.22
N ILE A 29 9.84 -0.78 -13.07
CA ILE A 29 8.39 -0.61 -12.89
C ILE A 29 7.91 -1.24 -11.57
N ARG A 30 8.37 -2.47 -11.29
CA ARG A 30 7.98 -3.17 -10.06
C ARG A 30 8.56 -2.45 -8.85
N ASP A 31 9.85 -2.14 -8.89
CA ASP A 31 10.56 -1.50 -7.79
C ASP A 31 9.95 -0.12 -7.46
N ALA A 32 9.57 0.67 -8.47
CA ALA A 32 8.93 1.96 -8.29
C ALA A 32 7.53 1.84 -7.68
N VAL A 33 6.71 0.87 -8.11
CA VAL A 33 5.37 0.67 -7.55
C VAL A 33 5.44 0.15 -6.12
N GLU A 34 6.32 -0.82 -5.83
CA GLU A 34 6.51 -1.35 -4.48
C GLU A 34 7.05 -0.26 -3.53
N ALA A 35 8.02 0.54 -3.97
CA ALA A 35 8.51 1.67 -3.20
C ALA A 35 7.44 2.73 -2.93
N ALA A 36 6.56 3.01 -3.91
CA ALA A 36 5.47 3.97 -3.74
C ALA A 36 4.44 3.49 -2.70
N LEU A 37 4.06 2.20 -2.74
CA LEU A 37 3.17 1.59 -1.75
C LEU A 37 3.80 1.59 -0.35
N ASP A 38 5.10 1.34 -0.26
CA ASP A 38 5.86 1.41 0.99
C ASP A 38 5.89 2.83 1.58
N LEU A 39 6.05 3.86 0.75
CA LEU A 39 6.01 5.24 1.21
C LEU A 39 4.61 5.65 1.66
N LEU A 40 3.56 5.16 0.97
CA LEU A 40 2.17 5.31 1.42
C LEU A 40 1.97 4.62 2.78
N ASP A 41 2.41 3.37 2.92
CA ASP A 41 2.29 2.58 4.16
C ASP A 41 2.94 3.27 5.38
N LYS A 42 4.08 3.93 5.12
CA LYS A 42 4.86 4.72 6.11
C LYS A 42 4.36 6.15 6.27
N GLY A 43 3.36 6.60 5.52
CA GLY A 43 2.81 7.95 5.56
C GLY A 43 3.77 9.05 5.09
N LYS A 44 4.81 8.68 4.32
CA LYS A 44 5.81 9.61 3.77
C LYS A 44 5.29 10.35 2.53
N VAL A 45 4.34 9.75 1.84
CA VAL A 45 3.53 10.36 0.79
C VAL A 45 2.06 10.05 1.08
N ARG A 46 1.14 10.78 0.47
CA ARG A 46 -0.31 10.59 0.65
C ARG A 46 -1.08 10.88 -0.62
N VAL A 47 -2.16 10.14 -0.84
CA VAL A 47 -2.98 10.23 -2.07
C VAL A 47 -3.56 11.63 -2.27
N ALA A 48 -3.91 12.31 -1.18
CA ALA A 48 -4.30 13.71 -1.20
C ALA A 48 -3.67 14.46 -0.03
N GLU A 49 -3.27 15.71 -0.27
CA GLU A 49 -2.73 16.59 0.75
C GLU A 49 -3.35 17.99 0.65
N ARG A 50 -3.33 18.70 1.77
CA ARG A 50 -3.91 20.04 1.85
C ARG A 50 -2.85 21.07 1.46
N ALA A 51 -3.12 21.81 0.39
CA ALA A 51 -2.27 22.90 -0.08
C ALA A 51 -2.31 24.11 0.89
N GLY A 52 -1.38 25.06 0.69
CA GLY A 52 -1.26 26.25 1.54
C GLY A 52 -2.51 27.15 1.54
N ASP A 53 -3.28 27.14 0.45
CA ASP A 53 -4.57 27.84 0.32
C ASP A 53 -5.75 27.09 0.97
N GLY A 54 -5.48 25.90 1.51
CA GLY A 54 -6.46 25.05 2.16
C GLY A 54 -7.25 24.12 1.24
N SER A 55 -7.02 24.18 -0.07
CA SER A 55 -7.56 23.23 -1.03
C SER A 55 -6.91 21.85 -0.90
N TRP A 56 -7.59 20.80 -1.37
CA TRP A 56 -7.04 19.46 -1.43
C TRP A 56 -6.48 19.17 -2.81
N VAL A 57 -5.21 18.77 -2.87
CA VAL A 57 -4.52 18.38 -4.10
C VAL A 57 -4.36 16.87 -4.10
N VAL A 58 -4.70 16.23 -5.22
CA VAL A 58 -4.59 14.78 -5.39
C VAL A 58 -3.31 14.42 -6.12
N ASN A 59 -2.47 13.62 -5.47
CA ASN A 59 -1.29 13.00 -6.06
C ASN A 59 -1.71 11.79 -6.93
N GLN A 60 -2.17 12.06 -8.16
CA GLN A 60 -2.77 11.03 -9.03
C GLN A 60 -1.84 9.85 -9.31
N TRP A 61 -0.53 10.07 -9.38
CA TRP A 61 0.45 9.02 -9.61
C TRP A 61 0.43 7.95 -8.51
N LEU A 62 0.09 8.30 -7.27
CA LEU A 62 -0.06 7.31 -6.18
C LEU A 62 -1.28 6.40 -6.41
N LYS A 63 -2.38 6.93 -6.95
CA LYS A 63 -3.53 6.10 -7.37
C LYS A 63 -3.12 5.16 -8.52
N LYS A 64 -2.33 5.66 -9.47
CA LYS A 64 -1.78 4.85 -10.56
C LYS A 64 -0.88 3.72 -10.01
N ALA A 65 -0.02 3.98 -9.02
CA ALA A 65 0.78 2.96 -8.35
C ALA A 65 -0.10 1.88 -7.69
N VAL A 66 -1.14 2.27 -6.96
CA VAL A 66 -2.12 1.33 -6.38
C VAL A 66 -2.77 0.47 -7.46
N LEU A 67 -3.20 1.06 -8.58
CA LEU A 67 -3.82 0.32 -9.69
C LEU A 67 -2.83 -0.62 -10.40
N LEU A 68 -1.57 -0.22 -10.57
CA LEU A 68 -0.51 -1.07 -11.14
C LEU A 68 -0.19 -2.24 -10.20
N SER A 69 -0.25 -2.04 -8.89
CA SER A 69 -0.04 -3.11 -7.91
C SER A 69 -0.98 -4.30 -8.14
N PHE A 70 -2.23 -4.05 -8.56
CA PHE A 70 -3.20 -5.10 -8.84
C PHE A 70 -2.87 -5.93 -10.08
N ARG A 71 -2.08 -5.37 -11.01
CA ARG A 71 -1.57 -6.07 -12.21
C ARG A 71 -0.27 -6.83 -11.89
N LEU A 72 0.57 -6.25 -11.06
CA LEU A 72 1.86 -6.82 -10.67
C LEU A 72 1.71 -8.01 -9.72
N ASN A 73 0.65 -8.07 -8.91
CA ASN A 73 0.48 -9.13 -7.92
C ASN A 73 -0.53 -10.19 -8.40
N PRO A 74 -0.16 -11.48 -8.40
CA PRO A 74 -1.09 -12.56 -8.70
C PRO A 74 -2.08 -12.77 -7.56
N MET A 75 -3.23 -13.34 -7.87
CA MET A 75 -4.10 -13.90 -6.82
C MET A 75 -3.38 -15.05 -6.11
N GLY A 76 -3.55 -15.14 -4.80
CA GLY A 76 -2.92 -16.16 -3.98
C GLY A 76 -3.79 -16.60 -2.82
N ILE A 77 -3.45 -17.77 -2.26
CA ILE A 77 -4.05 -18.29 -1.03
C ILE A 77 -3.49 -17.50 0.15
N ILE A 78 -4.38 -16.95 0.97
CA ILE A 78 -4.05 -16.31 2.25
C ILE A 78 -4.63 -17.19 3.36
N LYS A 79 -3.76 -17.70 4.24
CA LYS A 79 -4.15 -18.61 5.32
C LYS A 79 -4.67 -17.85 6.55
N GLY A 80 -5.30 -18.57 7.49
CA GLY A 80 -5.70 -18.04 8.80
C GLY A 80 -7.22 -17.84 8.97
N GLY A 81 -8.03 -18.40 8.09
CA GLY A 81 -9.49 -18.36 8.21
C GLY A 81 -10.04 -19.35 9.26
N PRO A 82 -11.34 -19.24 9.61
CA PRO A 82 -11.97 -20.15 10.57
C PRO A 82 -11.92 -21.61 10.12
N GLY A 83 -11.55 -22.52 11.02
CA GLY A 83 -11.48 -23.96 10.72
C GLY A 83 -10.51 -24.30 9.58
N ASP A 84 -9.34 -23.67 9.57
CA ASP A 84 -8.31 -23.79 8.52
C ASP A 84 -8.77 -23.34 7.11
N ALA A 85 -9.85 -22.56 7.03
CA ALA A 85 -10.25 -21.92 5.80
C ALA A 85 -9.19 -20.90 5.31
N VAL A 86 -9.30 -20.53 4.04
CA VAL A 86 -8.39 -19.60 3.36
C VAL A 86 -9.17 -18.49 2.65
N TRP A 87 -8.51 -17.36 2.42
CA TRP A 87 -8.95 -16.33 1.50
C TRP A 87 -8.21 -16.42 0.17
N TRP A 88 -8.79 -15.82 -0.87
CA TRP A 88 -8.23 -15.73 -2.22
C TRP A 88 -8.17 -14.25 -2.62
N ASP A 89 -6.98 -13.64 -2.49
CA ASP A 89 -6.75 -12.22 -2.78
C ASP A 89 -5.29 -12.01 -3.23
N LYS A 90 -4.97 -10.82 -3.72
CA LYS A 90 -3.64 -10.40 -4.19
C LYS A 90 -3.06 -9.20 -3.46
N VAL A 91 -3.76 -8.69 -2.45
CA VAL A 91 -3.31 -7.55 -1.64
C VAL A 91 -2.84 -8.06 -0.28
N PRO A 92 -1.56 -7.90 0.07
CA PRO A 92 -1.07 -8.33 1.37
C PRO A 92 -1.62 -7.46 2.51
N SER A 93 -1.67 -8.05 3.70
CA SER A 93 -1.93 -7.32 4.95
C SER A 93 -0.79 -6.33 5.21
N LYS A 94 -1.10 -5.17 5.78
CA LYS A 94 -0.09 -4.24 6.31
C LYS A 94 0.81 -4.95 7.32
N PHE A 95 0.22 -5.84 8.12
CA PHE A 95 0.90 -6.52 9.22
C PHE A 95 1.62 -7.80 8.77
N ASP A 96 1.67 -8.09 7.47
CA ASP A 96 2.39 -9.26 6.97
C ASP A 96 3.87 -9.18 7.35
N SER A 97 4.41 -10.27 7.90
CA SER A 97 5.78 -10.35 8.45
C SER A 97 6.14 -9.36 9.57
N TRP A 98 5.18 -8.66 10.19
CA TRP A 98 5.45 -7.77 11.32
C TRP A 98 5.82 -8.54 12.58
N ARG A 99 6.76 -7.98 13.35
CA ARG A 99 7.18 -8.46 14.68
C ARG A 99 6.85 -7.40 15.73
N ALA A 100 7.05 -7.74 17.00
CA ALA A 100 6.79 -6.83 18.12
C ALA A 100 7.45 -5.45 17.94
N LEU A 101 8.72 -5.43 17.50
CA LEU A 101 9.46 -4.19 17.25
C LEU A 101 8.81 -3.29 16.19
N ASP A 102 8.15 -3.87 15.18
CA ASP A 102 7.49 -3.13 14.12
C ASP A 102 6.23 -2.43 14.66
N PHE A 103 5.45 -3.12 15.51
CA PHE A 103 4.31 -2.54 16.21
C PHE A 103 4.73 -1.45 17.21
N ASP A 104 5.77 -1.69 18.01
CA ASP A 104 6.29 -0.71 18.97
C ASP A 104 6.75 0.57 18.26
N LYS A 105 7.47 0.42 17.14
CA LYS A 105 7.93 1.56 16.34
C LYS A 105 6.77 2.33 15.69
N ALA A 106 5.72 1.63 15.25
CA ALA A 106 4.57 2.27 14.62
C ALA A 106 3.66 2.98 15.64
N GLY A 107 3.62 2.51 16.89
CA GLY A 107 3.01 3.22 18.02
C GLY A 107 1.48 3.32 17.99
N PHE A 108 0.80 2.46 17.23
CA PHE A 108 -0.67 2.35 17.23
C PHE A 108 -1.11 1.01 17.84
N ARG A 109 -2.39 0.92 18.21
CA ARG A 109 -2.98 -0.32 18.74
C ARG A 109 -3.85 -0.99 17.68
N ALA A 110 -3.49 -2.19 17.26
CA ALA A 110 -4.34 -3.05 16.43
C ALA A 110 -5.04 -4.10 17.30
N VAL A 111 -6.32 -3.91 17.58
CA VAL A 111 -7.13 -4.88 18.34
C VAL A 111 -7.44 -6.09 17.45
N PRO A 112 -7.44 -7.34 17.97
CA PRO A 112 -7.83 -8.51 17.19
C PRO A 112 -9.14 -8.30 16.43
N GLY A 113 -9.13 -8.58 15.13
CA GLY A 113 -10.24 -8.25 14.21
C GLY A 113 -10.02 -6.97 13.40
N ALA A 114 -8.98 -6.18 13.66
CA ALA A 114 -8.54 -5.09 12.79
C ALA A 114 -7.84 -5.65 11.54
N ILE A 115 -8.31 -5.24 10.36
CA ILE A 115 -7.78 -5.66 9.07
C ILE A 115 -7.30 -4.42 8.34
N VAL A 116 -6.01 -4.38 7.99
CA VAL A 116 -5.40 -3.25 7.28
C VAL A 116 -4.65 -3.81 6.07
N ARG A 117 -4.95 -3.30 4.88
CA ARG A 117 -4.19 -3.64 3.67
C ARG A 117 -2.90 -2.83 3.59
N HIS A 118 -1.83 -3.45 3.10
CA HIS A 118 -0.56 -2.76 2.85
C HIS A 118 -0.78 -1.52 1.97
N SER A 119 0.01 -0.47 2.22
CA SER A 119 -0.12 0.92 1.71
C SER A 119 -1.02 1.86 2.49
N ALA A 120 -1.78 1.38 3.49
CA ALA A 120 -2.50 2.27 4.39
C ALA A 120 -1.58 2.78 5.51
N HIS A 121 -1.57 4.09 5.75
CA HIS A 121 -0.83 4.68 6.86
C HIS A 121 -1.68 4.72 8.13
N ILE A 122 -1.13 4.20 9.23
CA ILE A 122 -1.72 4.31 10.56
C ILE A 122 -0.74 5.10 11.42
N ALA A 123 -1.15 6.28 11.87
CA ALA A 123 -0.31 7.16 12.66
C ALA A 123 -0.19 6.69 14.12
N PRO A 124 0.90 7.06 14.84
CA PRO A 124 1.05 6.78 16.26
C PRO A 124 -0.14 7.31 17.08
N GLY A 125 -0.57 6.53 18.08
CA GLY A 125 -1.71 6.86 18.95
C GLY A 125 -3.08 6.46 18.42
N VAL A 126 -3.20 6.01 17.15
CA VAL A 126 -4.45 5.47 16.61
C VAL A 126 -4.80 4.15 17.32
N VAL A 127 -6.10 3.93 17.56
CA VAL A 127 -6.64 2.64 18.03
C VAL A 127 -7.56 2.07 16.96
N LEU A 128 -7.16 0.95 16.38
CA LEU A 128 -7.97 0.18 15.44
C LEU A 128 -8.75 -0.89 16.21
N MET A 129 -10.04 -0.63 16.43
CA MET A 129 -11.01 -1.64 16.86
C MET A 129 -11.24 -2.67 15.73
N PRO A 130 -12.04 -3.74 15.92
CA PRO A 130 -12.45 -4.59 14.81
C PRO A 130 -13.05 -3.76 13.68
N SER A 131 -12.30 -3.62 12.59
CA SER A 131 -12.53 -2.62 11.53
C SER A 131 -11.68 -2.97 10.31
N PHE A 132 -11.92 -2.25 9.20
CA PHE A 132 -11.22 -2.44 7.95
C PHE A 132 -10.66 -1.11 7.43
N VAL A 133 -9.35 -1.05 7.17
CA VAL A 133 -8.68 0.09 6.52
C VAL A 133 -8.08 -0.38 5.19
N ASN A 134 -8.48 0.29 4.11
CA ASN A 134 -8.17 -0.12 2.74
C ASN A 134 -6.92 0.58 2.17
N LEU A 135 -6.45 0.15 1.00
CA LEU A 135 -5.23 0.66 0.36
C LEU A 135 -5.19 2.19 0.24
N GLY A 136 -4.02 2.78 0.51
CA GLY A 136 -3.74 4.21 0.30
C GLY A 136 -4.49 5.17 1.23
N ALA A 137 -5.15 4.66 2.28
CA ALA A 137 -5.76 5.45 3.34
C ALA A 137 -4.71 6.09 4.26
#